data_AF-A0A7C9BDE6-F1
#
_entry.id   AF-A0A7C9BDE6-F1
#
_cell.length_a   1.000
_cell.length_b   1.000
_cell.length_c   1.000
_cell.angle_alpha   90.00
_cell.angle_beta   90.00
_cell.angle_gamma   90.00
#
_symmetry.space_group_name_H-M   'P 1'
#
loop_
_entity.id
_entity.type
_entity.pdbx_description
1 polymer ?
#
loop_
_entity_poly.entity_id
_entity_poly.type
_entity_poly.pdbx_seq_one_letter_code
_entity_poly.pdbx_strand_id
1 'polypeptide(L)'
;MTLKHTVKTRRFIEENHDACTLCGKEFQNHDRTHLGYTKSQKLIYVGDCCSENLKETIIRHSYQNRPYEIPSKETVLWRFMDFTKFVSLLSSQSLFFTRADRFEDPFEGAKGIKKNKTKWNKYYLEFFEQSYKNPPDGVDFNKSDSEIRKEAKRLLKQLDEGGKSDLKLTFINCWHENPFESEAMWKLYTKNMSEGIAIQTTYDKLYRALNRNPSISIGSINYIDYSNRFEGINESFWFKRRSFEHEKEVRAIYKNFKADSKFGIPMNVNIKTLINKLYVSPTAQDWFIDVLKDTLEKHKLKKKIHRSSIFVEPFH
;
A
#
# COMPACT_ATOMS: atom_id res chain seq x y z
N MET A 1 -24.03 17.24 -18.04
CA MET A 1 -23.44 16.57 -16.85
C MET A 1 -22.00 17.01 -16.75
N THR A 2 -21.58 17.67 -15.68
CA THR A 2 -20.16 17.95 -15.44
C THR A 2 -19.48 16.62 -15.17
N LEU A 3 -18.50 16.27 -16.00
CA LEU A 3 -17.86 14.96 -16.08
C LEU A 3 -16.86 14.82 -14.94
N LYS A 4 -17.41 14.58 -13.75
CA LYS A 4 -16.64 14.59 -12.52
C LYS A 4 -15.82 13.31 -12.44
N HIS A 5 -14.55 13.48 -12.13
CA HIS A 5 -13.69 12.43 -11.63
C HIS A 5 -14.31 11.88 -10.32
N THR A 6 -15.01 10.75 -10.42
CA THR A 6 -15.74 10.10 -9.31
C THR A 6 -14.93 8.96 -8.70
N VAL A 7 -15.42 8.39 -7.59
CA VAL A 7 -14.85 7.14 -7.02
C VAL A 7 -14.96 5.98 -8.02
N LYS A 8 -16.06 5.89 -8.78
CA LYS A 8 -16.26 4.85 -9.80
C LYS A 8 -15.20 4.91 -10.90
N THR A 9 -14.93 6.11 -11.41
CA THR A 9 -13.95 6.30 -12.47
C THR A 9 -12.52 6.06 -12.00
N ARG A 10 -12.17 6.50 -10.78
CA ARG A 10 -10.86 6.19 -10.17
C ARG A 10 -10.66 4.70 -10.00
N ARG A 11 -11.64 4.00 -9.44
CA ARG A 11 -11.61 2.53 -9.29
C ARG A 11 -11.40 1.83 -10.63
N PHE A 12 -12.09 2.31 -11.68
CA PHE A 12 -11.96 1.74 -13.01
C PHE A 12 -10.54 1.90 -13.58
N ILE A 13 -9.90 3.07 -13.39
CA ILE A 13 -8.49 3.25 -13.76
C ILE A 13 -7.61 2.27 -12.99
N GLU A 14 -7.72 2.22 -11.65
CA GLU A 14 -6.88 1.35 -10.83
C GLU A 14 -7.00 -0.13 -11.21
N GLU A 15 -8.20 -0.60 -11.54
CA GLU A 15 -8.45 -1.99 -11.94
C GLU A 15 -7.99 -2.32 -13.37
N ASN A 16 -7.73 -1.32 -14.22
CA ASN A 16 -7.33 -1.49 -15.63
C ASN A 16 -6.05 -0.72 -15.98
N HIS A 17 -5.25 -0.36 -14.97
CA HIS A 17 -4.15 0.58 -15.08
C HIS A 17 -3.11 0.22 -16.13
N ASP A 18 -2.81 -1.08 -16.29
CA ASP A 18 -1.64 -1.55 -17.04
C ASP A 18 -1.91 -1.78 -18.52
N ALA A 19 -3.19 -1.82 -18.94
CA ALA A 19 -3.53 -2.19 -20.32
C ALA A 19 -4.79 -1.48 -20.84
N CYS A 20 -4.82 -1.31 -22.16
CA CYS A 20 -5.96 -0.77 -22.88
C CYS A 20 -7.19 -1.68 -22.74
N THR A 21 -8.28 -1.13 -22.20
CA THR A 21 -9.53 -1.87 -21.93
C THR A 21 -10.26 -2.37 -23.20
N LEU A 22 -9.85 -1.94 -24.39
CA LEU A 22 -10.46 -2.37 -25.65
C LEU A 22 -9.61 -3.41 -26.40
N CYS A 23 -8.32 -3.13 -26.62
CA CYS A 23 -7.45 -4.01 -27.39
C CYS A 23 -6.52 -4.89 -26.55
N GLY A 24 -6.46 -4.67 -25.23
CA GLY A 24 -5.57 -5.43 -24.33
C GLY A 24 -4.09 -5.05 -24.43
N LYS A 25 -3.71 -4.07 -25.26
CA LYS A 25 -2.32 -3.61 -25.35
C LYS A 25 -1.85 -3.06 -24.01
N GLU A 26 -0.76 -3.63 -23.49
CA GLU A 26 -0.08 -3.13 -22.29
C GLU A 26 0.57 -1.76 -22.57
N PHE A 27 0.48 -0.88 -21.57
CA PHE A 27 1.07 0.46 -21.66
C PHE A 27 2.56 0.42 -21.34
N GLN A 28 3.32 1.25 -22.03
CA GLN A 28 4.72 1.51 -21.75
C GLN A 28 4.86 2.80 -20.94
N ASN A 29 5.90 2.90 -20.12
CA ASN A 29 6.12 4.07 -19.28
C ASN A 29 6.13 5.35 -20.12
N HIS A 30 5.37 6.36 -19.69
CA HIS A 30 5.10 7.61 -20.40
C HIS A 30 4.13 7.55 -21.60
N ASP A 31 3.48 6.42 -21.86
CA ASP A 31 2.38 6.36 -22.82
C ASP A 31 1.25 7.32 -22.42
N ARG A 32 0.65 7.98 -23.40
CA ARG A 32 -0.54 8.79 -23.17
C ARG A 32 -1.76 7.88 -23.03
N THR A 33 -2.42 8.00 -21.88
CA THR A 33 -3.65 7.26 -21.58
C THR A 33 -4.83 8.20 -21.38
N HIS A 34 -6.02 7.67 -21.66
CA HIS A 34 -7.25 8.41 -21.74
C HIS A 34 -8.35 7.64 -21.02
N LEU A 35 -8.96 8.27 -20.02
CA LEU A 35 -10.19 7.79 -19.42
C LEU A 35 -11.36 8.59 -19.96
N GLY A 36 -12.43 7.90 -20.37
CA GLY A 36 -13.66 8.57 -20.73
C GLY A 36 -14.76 7.63 -21.19
N TYR A 37 -15.75 8.19 -21.87
CA TYR A 37 -16.93 7.46 -22.33
C TYR A 37 -16.96 7.35 -23.86
N THR A 38 -17.42 6.20 -24.32
CA THR A 38 -17.79 5.95 -25.72
C THR A 38 -19.13 6.62 -26.07
N LYS A 39 -19.51 6.62 -27.36
CA LYS A 39 -20.84 7.09 -27.81
C LYS A 39 -22.00 6.36 -27.10
N SER A 40 -21.81 5.09 -26.76
CA SER A 40 -22.81 4.27 -26.05
C SER A 40 -22.73 4.40 -24.52
N GLN A 41 -22.07 5.44 -23.99
CA GLN A 41 -21.93 5.71 -22.55
C GLN A 41 -21.20 4.60 -21.77
N LYS A 42 -20.39 3.76 -22.45
CA LYS A 42 -19.49 2.79 -21.80
C LYS A 42 -18.19 3.48 -21.39
N LEU A 43 -17.80 3.33 -20.12
CA LEU A 43 -16.53 3.80 -19.57
C LEU A 43 -15.38 2.96 -20.13
N ILE A 44 -14.34 3.61 -20.64
CA ILE A 44 -13.14 2.98 -21.19
C ILE A 44 -11.88 3.70 -20.70
N TYR A 45 -10.81 2.93 -20.55
CA TYR A 45 -9.46 3.42 -20.27
C TYR A 45 -8.53 2.87 -21.35
N VAL A 46 -8.00 3.76 -22.18
CA VAL A 46 -7.33 3.39 -23.44
C VAL A 46 -6.09 4.24 -23.64
N GLY A 47 -5.11 3.70 -24.35
CA GLY A 47 -3.98 4.49 -24.88
C GLY A 47 -4.34 5.14 -26.21
N ASP A 48 -3.37 5.80 -26.82
CA ASP A 48 -3.51 6.37 -28.16
C ASP A 48 -4.02 5.34 -29.19
N CYS A 49 -3.66 4.07 -29.02
CA CYS A 49 -4.06 2.94 -29.87
C CYS A 49 -5.57 2.71 -30.04
N CYS A 50 -6.43 3.21 -29.15
CA CYS A 50 -7.88 3.10 -29.28
C CYS A 50 -8.59 4.41 -28.89
N SER A 51 -7.87 5.52 -28.89
CA SER A 51 -8.35 6.83 -28.43
C SER A 51 -9.49 7.37 -29.29
N GLU A 52 -9.59 6.96 -30.55
CA GLU A 52 -10.68 7.30 -31.49
C GLU A 52 -12.06 6.80 -31.03
N ASN A 53 -12.10 5.80 -30.15
CA ASN A 53 -13.34 5.27 -29.58
C ASN A 53 -13.91 6.15 -28.45
N LEU A 54 -13.13 7.13 -27.97
CA LEU A 54 -13.59 8.09 -26.96
C LEU A 54 -14.46 9.17 -27.60
N LYS A 55 -15.72 9.23 -27.18
CA LYS A 55 -16.58 10.37 -27.52
C LYS A 55 -16.33 11.54 -26.58
N GLU A 56 -15.98 11.24 -25.34
CA GLU A 56 -15.89 12.21 -24.27
C GLU A 56 -14.73 11.83 -23.34
N THR A 57 -13.85 12.78 -23.03
CA THR A 57 -12.68 12.56 -22.18
C THR A 57 -12.94 13.12 -20.79
N ILE A 58 -12.71 12.30 -19.76
CA ILE A 58 -12.74 12.72 -18.36
C ILE A 58 -11.35 13.23 -17.96
N ILE A 59 -10.31 12.43 -18.23
CA ILE A 59 -8.94 12.78 -17.90
C ILE A 59 -7.94 12.14 -18.85
N ARG A 60 -6.80 12.80 -19.03
CA ARG A 60 -5.63 12.28 -19.75
C ARG A 60 -4.45 12.25 -18.80
N HIS A 61 -3.73 11.15 -18.78
CA HIS A 61 -2.57 10.97 -17.93
C HIS A 61 -1.44 10.31 -18.71
N SER A 62 -0.21 10.69 -18.36
CA SER A 62 0.97 9.88 -18.68
C SER A 62 0.90 8.63 -17.81
N TYR A 63 0.88 7.46 -18.43
CA TYR A 63 1.03 6.19 -17.71
C TYR A 63 2.40 6.14 -17.03
N GLN A 64 2.42 5.58 -15.82
CA GLN A 64 3.63 5.31 -15.05
C GLN A 64 3.50 3.95 -14.40
N ASN A 65 4.57 3.16 -14.38
CA ASN A 65 4.57 1.89 -13.66
C ASN A 65 4.30 2.10 -12.17
N ARG A 66 3.64 1.11 -11.55
CA ARG A 66 3.50 1.09 -10.09
C ARG A 66 4.85 0.82 -9.43
N PRO A 67 5.13 1.42 -8.27
CA PRO A 67 6.34 1.12 -7.50
C PRO A 67 6.25 -0.20 -6.71
N TYR A 68 5.19 -0.97 -6.90
CA TYR A 68 4.91 -2.22 -6.22
C TYR A 68 4.19 -3.18 -7.17
N GLU A 69 4.30 -4.47 -6.88
CA GLU A 69 3.57 -5.52 -7.57
C GLU A 69 2.22 -5.77 -6.90
N ILE A 70 1.21 -6.07 -7.70
CA ILE A 70 -0.11 -6.49 -7.20
C ILE A 70 -0.11 -8.02 -7.12
N PRO A 71 -0.29 -8.62 -5.93
CA PRO A 71 -0.45 -10.06 -5.80
C PRO A 71 -1.61 -10.60 -6.66
N SER A 72 -1.51 -11.88 -7.04
CA SER A 72 -2.64 -12.58 -7.64
C SER A 72 -3.87 -12.57 -6.73
N LYS A 73 -5.07 -12.66 -7.29
CA LYS A 73 -6.33 -12.59 -6.53
C LYS A 73 -6.44 -13.66 -5.45
N GLU A 74 -5.84 -14.82 -5.72
CA GLU A 74 -5.86 -16.02 -4.89
C GLU A 74 -4.71 -16.06 -3.88
N THR A 75 -3.74 -15.14 -3.97
CA THR A 75 -2.60 -15.07 -3.04
C THR A 75 -3.11 -15.07 -1.60
N VAL A 76 -2.62 -16.02 -0.81
CA VAL A 76 -3.01 -16.22 0.59
C VAL A 76 -2.27 -15.23 1.47
N LEU A 77 -3.02 -14.49 2.27
CA LEU A 77 -2.52 -13.47 3.18
C LEU A 77 -2.87 -13.82 4.63
N TRP A 78 -1.91 -13.59 5.52
CA TRP A 78 -2.04 -13.85 6.94
C TRP A 78 -1.87 -12.58 7.75
N ARG A 79 -2.59 -12.50 8.86
CA ARG A 79 -2.38 -11.47 9.88
C ARG A 79 -2.46 -12.07 11.27
N PHE A 80 -1.31 -12.09 11.93
CA PHE A 80 -1.13 -12.57 13.30
C PHE A 80 -1.34 -11.41 14.27
N MET A 81 -2.04 -11.66 15.37
CA MET A 81 -2.33 -10.65 16.39
C MET A 81 -2.77 -11.27 17.72
N ASP A 82 -2.68 -10.48 18.77
CA ASP A 82 -3.26 -10.82 20.08
C ASP A 82 -4.79 -10.76 20.04
N PHE A 83 -5.46 -11.54 20.90
CA PHE A 83 -6.93 -11.58 21.02
C PHE A 83 -7.56 -10.19 21.19
N THR A 84 -6.95 -9.28 21.95
CA THR A 84 -7.49 -7.93 22.18
C THR A 84 -7.56 -7.11 20.89
N LYS A 85 -6.56 -7.23 20.01
CA LYS A 85 -6.58 -6.59 18.68
C LYS A 85 -7.66 -7.21 17.78
N PHE A 86 -7.87 -8.52 17.89
CA PHE A 86 -8.94 -9.20 17.17
C PHE A 86 -10.33 -8.73 17.62
N VAL A 87 -10.58 -8.62 18.93
CA VAL A 87 -11.82 -8.06 19.48
C VAL A 87 -12.02 -6.62 19.01
N SER A 88 -10.97 -5.80 18.98
CA SER A 88 -11.01 -4.43 18.45
C SER A 88 -11.44 -4.39 16.98
N LEU A 89 -10.90 -5.29 16.13
CA LEU A 89 -11.31 -5.45 14.74
C LEU A 89 -12.80 -5.83 14.61
N LEU A 90 -13.27 -6.80 15.39
CA LEU A 90 -14.67 -7.25 15.34
C LEU A 90 -15.65 -6.18 15.80
N SER A 91 -15.29 -5.44 16.86
CA SER A 91 -16.13 -4.41 17.47
C SER A 91 -16.21 -3.17 16.61
N SER A 92 -15.07 -2.71 16.08
CA SER A 92 -15.01 -1.52 15.23
C SER A 92 -15.39 -1.80 13.77
N GLN A 93 -15.39 -3.08 13.36
CA GLN A 93 -15.47 -3.49 11.96
C GLN A 93 -14.47 -2.73 11.08
N SER A 94 -13.26 -2.50 11.60
CA SER A 94 -12.25 -1.68 10.95
C SER A 94 -10.85 -2.30 11.07
N LEU A 95 -10.06 -2.19 10.02
CA LEU A 95 -8.62 -2.42 10.08
C LEU A 95 -7.94 -1.13 10.53
N PHE A 96 -7.10 -1.20 11.55
CA PHE A 96 -6.29 -0.06 11.95
C PHE A 96 -5.08 0.10 11.01
N PHE A 97 -4.96 1.26 10.39
CA PHE A 97 -3.82 1.65 9.57
C PHE A 97 -2.90 2.54 10.42
N THR A 98 -1.72 2.03 10.74
CA THR A 98 -0.73 2.70 11.58
C THR A 98 -0.06 3.81 10.79
N ARG A 99 0.13 4.98 11.40
CA ARG A 99 0.89 6.09 10.79
C ARG A 99 2.35 5.68 10.60
N ALA A 100 2.95 5.98 9.46
CA ALA A 100 4.26 5.40 9.10
C ALA A 100 5.39 5.75 10.09
N ASP A 101 5.35 6.94 10.72
CA ASP A 101 6.31 7.32 11.78
C ASP A 101 6.16 6.58 13.12
N ARG A 102 5.18 5.66 13.24
CA ARG A 102 4.94 4.84 14.45
C ARG A 102 5.46 3.41 14.33
N PHE A 103 6.02 3.05 13.18
CA PHE A 103 6.68 1.77 13.02
C PHE A 103 8.02 1.76 13.78
N GLU A 104 8.43 0.58 14.24
CA GLU A 104 9.68 0.42 14.97
C GLU A 104 10.91 0.52 14.05
N ASP A 105 10.74 0.18 12.78
CA ASP A 105 11.82 0.26 11.79
C ASP A 105 12.08 1.74 11.38
N PRO A 106 13.27 2.30 11.67
CA PRO A 106 13.61 3.67 11.27
C PRO A 106 13.77 3.87 9.76
N PHE A 107 13.75 2.79 8.96
CA PHE A 107 13.83 2.86 7.50
C PHE A 107 12.45 2.89 6.82
N GLU A 108 11.35 2.91 7.57
CA GLU A 108 10.03 3.08 6.98
C GLU A 108 9.93 4.42 6.25
N GLY A 109 9.80 4.37 4.93
CA GLY A 109 9.82 5.54 4.06
C GLY A 109 11.20 6.20 3.86
N ALA A 110 12.30 5.54 4.23
CA ALA A 110 13.64 6.06 4.05
C ALA A 110 14.06 6.11 2.58
N LYS A 111 14.90 7.08 2.20
CA LYS A 111 15.41 7.22 0.82
C LYS A 111 16.78 6.58 0.59
N GLY A 112 17.45 6.16 1.65
CA GLY A 112 18.86 5.79 1.64
C GLY A 112 19.48 5.88 3.03
N ILE A 113 20.68 5.31 3.18
CA ILE A 113 21.45 5.44 4.42
C ILE A 113 21.99 6.87 4.60
N LYS A 114 22.08 7.34 5.86
CA LYS A 114 22.57 8.68 6.19
C LYS A 114 23.97 8.97 5.63
N LYS A 115 24.85 7.97 5.58
CA LYS A 115 26.21 8.07 5.00
C LYS A 115 26.19 8.57 3.54
N ASN A 116 25.14 8.20 2.79
CA ASN A 116 24.99 8.55 1.38
C ASN A 116 24.23 9.87 1.16
N LYS A 117 23.83 10.59 2.23
CA LYS A 117 23.03 11.82 2.15
C LYS A 117 23.71 12.93 1.34
N THR A 118 25.04 13.06 1.43
CA THR A 118 25.77 14.06 0.63
C THR A 118 25.66 13.79 -0.87
N LYS A 119 25.72 12.52 -1.29
CA LYS A 119 25.55 12.11 -2.69
C LYS A 119 24.12 12.38 -3.17
N TRP A 120 23.12 12.04 -2.36
CA TRP A 120 21.71 12.36 -2.62
C TRP A 120 21.48 13.86 -2.81
N ASN A 121 21.99 14.66 -1.86
CA ASN A 121 21.85 16.11 -1.90
C ASN A 121 22.52 16.72 -3.14
N LYS A 122 23.70 16.22 -3.53
CA LYS A 122 24.40 16.65 -4.75
C LYS A 122 23.54 16.36 -5.99
N TYR A 123 23.05 15.13 -6.14
CA TYR A 123 22.22 14.73 -7.27
C TYR A 123 20.97 15.61 -7.42
N TYR A 124 20.19 15.79 -6.34
CA TYR A 124 18.97 16.59 -6.42
C TYR A 124 19.24 18.08 -6.58
N LEU A 125 20.34 18.60 -6.01
CA LEU A 125 20.74 19.98 -6.24
C LEU A 125 21.02 20.22 -7.73
N GLU A 126 21.82 19.35 -8.36
CA GLU A 126 22.12 19.41 -9.80
C GLU A 126 20.83 19.27 -10.63
N PHE A 127 19.96 18.33 -10.29
CA PHE A 127 18.66 18.15 -10.96
C PHE A 127 17.80 19.42 -10.89
N PHE A 128 17.69 20.07 -9.72
CA PHE A 128 16.90 21.29 -9.58
C PHE A 128 17.53 22.47 -10.32
N GLU A 129 18.86 22.61 -10.29
CA GLU A 129 19.56 23.64 -11.07
C GLU A 129 19.31 23.47 -12.57
N GLN A 130 19.38 22.24 -13.09
CA GLN A 130 19.09 21.93 -14.49
C GLN A 130 17.62 22.17 -14.87
N SER A 131 16.69 21.88 -13.95
CA SER A 131 15.26 22.13 -14.16
C SER A 131 14.95 23.62 -14.35
N TYR A 132 15.73 24.51 -13.73
CA TYR A 132 15.61 25.96 -13.94
C TYR A 132 16.27 26.45 -15.22
N LYS A 133 17.30 25.74 -15.72
CA LYS A 133 18.01 26.07 -16.96
C LYS A 133 17.27 25.61 -18.21
N ASN A 134 16.37 24.64 -18.08
CA ASN A 134 15.55 24.10 -19.16
C ASN A 134 14.04 24.29 -18.86
N PRO A 135 13.54 25.53 -18.81
CA PRO A 135 12.13 25.78 -18.56
C PRO A 135 11.25 25.30 -19.74
N PRO A 136 9.98 24.95 -19.49
CA PRO A 136 9.03 24.64 -20.57
C PRO A 136 8.84 25.82 -21.54
N ASP A 137 8.48 25.51 -22.79
CA ASP A 137 8.21 26.51 -23.82
C ASP A 137 7.20 27.58 -23.33
N GLY A 138 7.51 28.85 -23.60
CA GLY A 138 6.68 29.99 -23.20
C GLY A 138 6.90 30.48 -21.76
N VAL A 139 7.79 29.85 -21.00
CA VAL A 139 8.23 30.35 -19.69
C VAL A 139 9.60 31.01 -19.84
N ASP A 140 9.64 32.35 -19.85
CA ASP A 140 10.90 33.08 -19.75
C ASP A 140 11.39 33.04 -18.29
N PHE A 141 12.58 32.49 -18.08
CA PHE A 141 13.18 32.32 -16.76
C PHE A 141 14.58 32.96 -16.71
N ASN A 142 14.61 34.28 -16.85
CA ASN A 142 15.83 35.09 -16.70
C ASN A 142 16.24 35.23 -15.23
N LYS A 143 16.86 34.19 -14.66
CA LYS A 143 17.53 34.24 -13.36
C LYS A 143 19.03 34.07 -13.49
N SER A 144 19.79 34.78 -12.67
CA SER A 144 21.24 34.58 -12.58
C SER A 144 21.59 33.21 -11.98
N ASP A 145 22.78 32.69 -12.26
CA ASP A 145 23.26 31.42 -11.68
C ASP A 145 23.22 31.41 -10.14
N SER A 146 23.47 32.55 -9.51
CA SER A 146 23.41 32.71 -8.05
C SER A 146 21.98 32.49 -7.52
N GLU A 147 20.98 33.03 -8.22
CA GLU A 147 19.57 32.88 -7.87
C GLU A 147 19.07 31.45 -8.12
N ILE A 148 19.47 30.83 -9.24
CA ILE A 148 19.15 29.43 -9.54
C ILE A 148 19.67 28.53 -8.41
N ARG A 149 20.92 28.72 -7.99
CA ARG A 149 21.53 27.95 -6.91
C ARG A 149 20.83 28.16 -5.57
N LYS A 150 20.36 29.38 -5.29
CA LYS A 150 19.56 29.68 -4.09
C LYS A 150 18.21 28.95 -4.11
N GLU A 151 17.52 28.95 -5.24
CA GLU A 151 16.24 28.25 -5.41
C GLU A 151 16.40 26.73 -5.35
N ALA A 152 17.44 26.17 -5.99
CA ALA A 152 17.72 24.74 -5.93
C ALA A 152 17.98 24.26 -4.49
N LYS A 153 18.72 25.05 -3.69
CA LYS A 153 18.88 24.78 -2.25
C LYS A 153 17.57 24.86 -1.48
N ARG A 154 16.68 25.81 -1.81
CA ARG A 154 15.35 25.92 -1.21
C ARG A 154 14.49 24.69 -1.53
N LEU A 155 14.49 24.22 -2.78
CA LEU A 155 13.77 23.01 -3.20
C LEU A 155 14.31 21.76 -2.52
N LEU A 156 15.64 21.61 -2.40
CA LEU A 156 16.25 20.51 -1.67
C LEU A 156 15.84 20.50 -0.18
N LYS A 157 15.77 21.68 0.45
CA LYS A 157 15.28 21.80 1.83
C LYS A 157 13.80 21.39 1.94
N GLN A 158 12.95 21.84 1.01
CA GLN A 158 11.54 21.46 0.97
C GLN A 158 11.36 19.96 0.74
N LEU A 159 12.21 19.33 -0.06
CA LEU A 159 12.20 17.89 -0.26
C LEU A 159 12.47 17.14 1.06
N ASP A 160 13.45 17.60 1.83
CA ASP A 160 13.79 17.00 3.13
C ASP A 160 12.67 17.18 4.18
N GLU A 161 12.02 18.35 4.19
CA GLU A 161 10.87 18.64 5.05
C GLU A 161 9.62 17.84 4.63
N GLY A 162 9.42 17.69 3.32
CA GLY A 162 8.36 16.89 2.71
C GLY A 162 8.43 15.43 3.14
N GLY A 163 9.61 14.81 3.10
CA GLY A 163 9.79 13.42 3.55
C GLY A 163 9.39 13.17 5.01
N LYS A 164 9.67 14.13 5.91
CA LYS A 164 9.22 14.05 7.32
C LYS A 164 7.70 14.20 7.46
N SER A 165 7.10 15.01 6.60
CA SER A 165 5.66 15.22 6.58
C SER A 165 4.94 13.98 6.03
N ASP A 166 5.48 13.37 4.97
CA ASP A 166 4.94 12.17 4.33
C ASP A 166 4.78 11.00 5.30
N LEU A 167 5.71 10.83 6.26
CA LEU A 167 5.62 9.82 7.31
C LEU A 167 4.37 9.99 8.18
N LYS A 168 3.91 11.24 8.39
CA LYS A 168 2.72 11.55 9.18
C LYS A 168 1.42 11.48 8.37
N LEU A 169 1.53 11.61 7.04
CA LEU A 169 0.39 11.58 6.12
C LEU A 169 0.15 10.19 5.53
N THR A 170 1.07 9.25 5.73
CA THR A 170 0.98 7.87 5.22
C THR A 170 0.56 6.91 6.32
N PHE A 171 -0.48 6.12 6.05
CA PHE A 171 -1.07 5.15 6.96
C PHE A 171 -1.01 3.76 6.33
N ILE A 172 -0.51 2.78 7.07
CA ILE A 172 -0.11 1.47 6.55
C ILE A 172 -0.76 0.34 7.35
N ASN A 173 -1.23 -0.68 6.65
CA ASN A 173 -1.75 -1.92 7.21
C ASN A 173 -1.09 -3.12 6.53
N CYS A 174 -0.41 -3.97 7.30
CA CYS A 174 0.47 -5.02 6.78
C CYS A 174 -0.15 -6.42 6.88
N TRP A 175 0.18 -7.27 5.92
CA TRP A 175 -0.19 -8.68 5.82
C TRP A 175 1.03 -9.50 5.39
N HIS A 176 1.05 -10.77 5.76
CA HIS A 176 2.10 -11.72 5.39
C HIS A 176 1.62 -12.60 4.24
N GLU A 177 2.29 -12.54 3.10
CA GLU A 177 2.05 -13.44 1.98
C GLU A 177 2.70 -14.79 2.22
N ASN A 178 1.88 -15.83 2.35
CA ASN A 178 2.37 -17.19 2.50
C ASN A 178 1.25 -18.21 2.21
N PRO A 179 1.48 -19.26 1.40
CA PRO A 179 0.52 -20.36 1.27
C PRO A 179 0.29 -21.12 2.58
N PHE A 180 1.28 -21.14 3.48
CA PHE A 180 1.24 -21.90 4.74
C PHE A 180 1.38 -21.01 5.98
N GLU A 181 1.11 -21.56 7.15
CA GLU A 181 1.37 -20.88 8.43
C GLU A 181 2.87 -20.67 8.66
N SER A 182 3.22 -19.63 9.42
CA SER A 182 4.61 -19.31 9.75
C SER A 182 4.82 -19.23 11.26
N GLU A 183 5.66 -20.11 11.80
CA GLU A 183 6.01 -20.15 13.22
C GLU A 183 6.70 -18.85 13.66
N ALA A 184 7.59 -18.31 12.81
CA ALA A 184 8.28 -17.06 13.09
C ALA A 184 7.27 -15.91 13.25
N MET A 185 6.23 -15.86 12.41
CA MET A 185 5.23 -14.78 12.45
C MET A 185 4.32 -14.88 13.68
N TRP A 186 4.03 -16.08 14.17
CA TRP A 186 3.39 -16.26 15.47
C TRP A 186 4.22 -15.59 16.57
N LYS A 187 5.52 -15.91 16.66
CA LYS A 187 6.42 -15.38 17.69
C LYS A 187 6.62 -13.86 17.60
N LEU A 188 6.68 -13.31 16.38
CA LEU A 188 6.92 -11.88 16.17
C LEU A 188 5.71 -11.00 16.49
N TYR A 189 4.48 -11.49 16.22
CA TYR A 189 3.27 -10.65 16.26
C TYR A 189 2.27 -11.01 17.36
N THR A 190 2.54 -12.07 18.12
CA THR A 190 1.75 -12.43 19.31
C THR A 190 2.62 -12.33 20.55
N LYS A 191 2.23 -11.47 21.50
CA LYS A 191 2.95 -11.29 22.76
C LYS A 191 2.71 -12.46 23.70
N ASN A 192 1.47 -12.93 23.74
CA ASN A 192 1.08 -14.12 24.47
C ASN A 192 0.74 -15.22 23.47
N MET A 193 1.64 -16.20 23.34
CA MET A 193 1.46 -17.29 22.39
C MET A 193 0.16 -18.07 22.68
N SER A 194 -0.25 -18.28 23.94
CA SER A 194 -1.48 -19.05 24.23
C SER A 194 -2.77 -18.35 23.81
N GLU A 195 -2.71 -17.05 23.52
CA GLU A 195 -3.86 -16.20 23.15
C GLU A 195 -3.70 -15.60 21.74
N GLY A 196 -2.78 -16.14 20.97
CA GLY A 196 -2.52 -15.73 19.60
C GLY A 196 -3.68 -16.10 18.67
N ILE A 197 -4.02 -15.16 17.77
CA ILE A 197 -4.97 -15.39 16.68
C ILE A 197 -4.32 -15.01 15.35
N ALA A 198 -4.60 -15.80 14.31
CA ALA A 198 -4.26 -15.46 12.95
C ALA A 198 -5.50 -15.46 12.05
N ILE A 199 -5.65 -14.38 11.29
CA ILE A 199 -6.63 -14.29 10.21
C ILE A 199 -5.94 -14.71 8.93
N GLN A 200 -6.53 -15.67 8.23
CA GLN A 200 -6.18 -15.96 6.84
C GLN A 200 -7.22 -15.34 5.92
N THR A 201 -6.77 -14.72 4.84
CA THR A 201 -7.59 -14.18 3.75
C THR A 201 -6.90 -14.39 2.39
N THR A 202 -7.47 -13.84 1.33
CA THR A 202 -6.80 -13.71 0.03
C THR A 202 -6.70 -12.25 -0.37
N TYR A 203 -5.82 -11.91 -1.32
CA TYR A 203 -5.72 -10.55 -1.84
C TYR A 203 -7.08 -9.99 -2.30
N ASP A 204 -7.85 -10.75 -3.10
CA ASP A 204 -9.17 -10.32 -3.58
C ASP A 204 -10.16 -10.07 -2.44
N LYS A 205 -10.15 -10.91 -1.40
CA LYS A 205 -11.01 -10.74 -0.21
C LYS A 205 -10.62 -9.49 0.59
N LEU A 206 -9.33 -9.23 0.79
CA LEU A 206 -8.85 -8.02 1.44
C LEU A 206 -9.28 -6.77 0.64
N TYR A 207 -9.06 -6.78 -0.67
CA TYR A 207 -9.43 -5.68 -1.58
C TYR A 207 -10.94 -5.38 -1.54
N ARG A 208 -11.78 -6.43 -1.60
CA ARG A 208 -13.24 -6.30 -1.50
C ARG A 208 -13.70 -5.89 -0.11
N ALA A 209 -13.06 -6.41 0.95
CA ALA A 209 -13.39 -6.05 2.32
C ALA A 209 -13.14 -4.56 2.58
N LEU A 210 -12.12 -3.97 1.97
CA LEU A 210 -11.84 -2.53 1.95
C LEU A 210 -12.69 -1.74 0.95
N ASN A 211 -13.82 -2.30 0.52
CA ASN A 211 -14.79 -1.69 -0.41
C ASN A 211 -14.20 -1.29 -1.77
N ARG A 212 -13.12 -1.95 -2.23
CA ARG A 212 -12.45 -1.60 -3.49
C ARG A 212 -12.14 -0.09 -3.54
N ASN A 213 -11.67 0.46 -2.41
CA ASN A 213 -11.46 1.89 -2.25
C ASN A 213 -10.24 2.31 -3.08
N PRO A 214 -10.41 3.12 -4.14
CA PRO A 214 -9.29 3.51 -5.01
C PRO A 214 -8.29 4.47 -4.35
N SER A 215 -8.57 4.96 -3.13
CA SER A 215 -7.59 5.71 -2.35
C SER A 215 -6.65 4.81 -1.54
N ILE A 216 -6.87 3.48 -1.53
CA ILE A 216 -6.03 2.51 -0.84
C ILE A 216 -5.30 1.68 -1.89
N SER A 217 -3.98 1.79 -1.91
CA SER A 217 -3.11 0.95 -2.73
C SER A 217 -2.77 -0.32 -1.96
N ILE A 218 -2.84 -1.49 -2.59
CA ILE A 218 -2.50 -2.77 -1.96
C ILE A 218 -1.50 -3.51 -2.85
N GLY A 219 -0.33 -3.83 -2.30
CA GLY A 219 0.77 -4.45 -3.05
C GLY A 219 1.87 -5.07 -2.21
N SER A 220 2.75 -5.82 -2.86
CA SER A 220 3.91 -6.47 -2.25
C SER A 220 5.07 -5.51 -2.05
N ILE A 221 5.85 -5.75 -0.99
CA ILE A 221 7.04 -4.95 -0.67
C ILE A 221 8.26 -5.43 -1.45
N ASN A 222 9.03 -4.45 -1.92
CA ASN A 222 10.33 -4.65 -2.55
C ASN A 222 11.44 -4.62 -1.50
N TYR A 223 12.25 -5.67 -1.44
CA TYR A 223 13.34 -5.78 -0.49
C TYR A 223 14.67 -5.36 -1.12
N ILE A 224 15.30 -4.32 -0.57
CA ILE A 224 16.51 -3.73 -1.16
C ILE A 224 17.65 -3.55 -0.14
N ASP A 225 18.85 -3.37 -0.69
CA ASP A 225 20.02 -2.92 0.06
C ASP A 225 20.25 -1.41 -0.16
N TYR A 226 19.91 -0.62 0.87
CA TYR A 226 20.05 0.84 0.87
C TYR A 226 21.50 1.33 0.85
N SER A 227 22.50 0.45 0.99
CA SER A 227 23.91 0.85 0.86
C SER A 227 24.27 1.21 -0.57
N ASN A 228 23.60 0.59 -1.55
CA ASN A 228 23.94 0.64 -2.97
C ASN A 228 22.87 1.32 -3.84
N ARG A 229 21.72 1.70 -3.27
CA ARG A 229 20.60 2.30 -4.01
C ARG A 229 19.93 3.42 -3.23
N PHE A 230 19.46 4.44 -3.96
CA PHE A 230 18.53 5.44 -3.45
C PHE A 230 17.12 5.18 -3.98
N GLU A 231 16.10 5.59 -3.23
CA GLU A 231 14.71 5.43 -3.63
C GLU A 231 14.09 6.71 -4.18
N GLY A 232 13.11 6.53 -5.08
CA GLY A 232 12.27 7.62 -5.54
C GLY A 232 11.50 8.29 -4.39
N ILE A 233 11.20 9.58 -4.57
CA ILE A 233 10.52 10.39 -3.56
C ILE A 233 9.11 9.84 -3.26
N ASN A 234 8.43 9.27 -4.25
CA ASN A 234 7.04 8.84 -4.11
C ASN A 234 6.86 7.36 -3.76
N GLU A 235 7.93 6.58 -3.76
CA GLU A 235 7.88 5.11 -3.77
C GLU A 235 8.25 4.47 -2.44
N SER A 236 8.82 5.23 -1.51
CA SER A 236 9.59 4.67 -0.39
C SER A 236 8.83 3.84 0.63
N PHE A 237 7.51 3.91 0.65
CA PHE A 237 6.70 3.08 1.54
C PHE A 237 6.47 1.67 0.98
N TRP A 238 6.93 1.41 -0.25
CA TRP A 238 6.90 0.09 -0.91
C TRP A 238 8.23 -0.64 -0.85
N PHE A 239 9.21 -0.11 -0.11
CA PHE A 239 10.52 -0.71 0.03
C PHE A 239 10.84 -0.97 1.50
N LYS A 240 11.64 -2.02 1.72
CA LYS A 240 12.14 -2.39 3.05
C LYS A 240 13.53 -2.98 2.93
N ARG A 241 14.29 -2.97 4.01
CA ARG A 241 15.63 -3.57 4.04
C ARG A 241 15.56 -5.06 3.75
N ARG A 242 16.52 -5.58 3.00
CA ARG A 242 16.63 -7.00 2.66
C ARG A 242 16.62 -7.96 3.86
N SER A 243 17.07 -7.53 5.04
CA SER A 243 16.98 -8.33 6.27
C SER A 243 15.55 -8.72 6.68
N PHE A 244 14.53 -8.02 6.17
CA PHE A 244 13.11 -8.27 6.44
C PHE A 244 12.43 -9.10 5.34
N GLU A 245 13.16 -9.62 4.36
CA GLU A 245 12.62 -10.37 3.21
C GLU A 245 11.80 -11.60 3.63
N HIS A 246 12.13 -12.19 4.79
CA HIS A 246 11.37 -13.29 5.38
C HIS A 246 9.92 -12.92 5.76
N GLU A 247 9.61 -11.63 5.96
CA GLU A 247 8.26 -11.17 6.28
C GLU A 247 7.30 -11.23 5.09
N LYS A 248 7.77 -11.34 3.84
CA LYS A 248 6.94 -11.39 2.61
C LYS A 248 5.73 -10.45 2.69
N GLU A 249 6.03 -9.17 2.93
CA GLU A 249 5.04 -8.20 3.38
C GLU A 249 4.17 -7.70 2.21
N VAL A 250 2.86 -7.74 2.38
CA VAL A 250 1.87 -7.07 1.53
C VAL A 250 1.25 -5.92 2.32
N ARG A 251 1.36 -4.69 1.79
CA ARG A 251 0.84 -3.49 2.44
C ARG A 251 -0.42 -2.99 1.78
N ALA A 252 -1.40 -2.61 2.59
CA ALA A 252 -2.43 -1.66 2.20
C ALA A 252 -2.01 -0.27 2.71
N ILE A 253 -1.85 0.69 1.80
CA ILE A 253 -1.38 2.04 2.09
C ILE A 253 -2.47 3.07 1.74
N TYR A 254 -2.73 3.98 2.67
CA TYR A 254 -3.62 5.11 2.49
C TYR A 254 -2.89 6.41 2.83
N LYS A 255 -2.91 7.38 1.92
CA LYS A 255 -2.39 8.73 2.17
C LYS A 255 -3.53 9.68 2.53
N ASN A 256 -3.41 10.32 3.70
CA ASN A 256 -4.37 11.30 4.18
C ASN A 256 -3.73 12.67 4.35
N PHE A 257 -4.08 13.60 3.46
CA PHE A 257 -3.58 14.97 3.50
C PHE A 257 -4.35 15.90 4.45
N LYS A 258 -5.40 15.39 5.12
CA LYS A 258 -6.34 16.21 5.91
C LYS A 258 -6.46 15.80 7.38
N ALA A 259 -6.13 14.57 7.73
CA ALA A 259 -6.36 14.09 9.10
C ALA A 259 -5.20 14.42 10.03
N ASP A 260 -5.55 15.02 11.16
CA ASP A 260 -4.70 15.02 12.35
C ASP A 260 -4.99 13.73 13.15
N SER A 261 -4.31 12.65 12.77
CA SER A 261 -4.30 11.43 13.58
C SER A 261 -2.95 11.27 14.27
N LYS A 262 -2.98 11.04 15.59
CA LYS A 262 -1.79 10.89 16.43
C LYS A 262 -1.05 9.56 16.23
N PHE A 263 -1.77 8.50 15.89
CA PHE A 263 -1.24 7.12 15.84
C PHE A 263 -1.59 6.35 14.57
N GLY A 264 -2.79 6.55 14.03
CA GLY A 264 -3.30 5.78 12.91
C GLY A 264 -4.79 6.00 12.71
N ILE A 265 -5.36 5.40 11.67
CA ILE A 265 -6.77 5.57 11.32
C ILE A 265 -7.48 4.22 11.23
N PRO A 266 -8.70 4.08 11.79
CA PRO A 266 -9.54 2.93 11.52
C PRO A 266 -10.13 3.04 10.11
N MET A 267 -9.96 2.00 9.30
CA MET A 267 -10.56 1.89 7.97
C MET A 267 -11.63 0.81 7.99
N ASN A 268 -12.88 1.19 7.74
CA ASN A 268 -14.02 0.28 7.77
C ASN A 268 -13.82 -0.89 6.79
N VAL A 269 -14.13 -2.10 7.26
CA VAL A 269 -14.02 -3.34 6.49
C VAL A 269 -15.24 -4.24 6.67
N ASN A 270 -15.59 -4.96 5.62
CA ASN A 270 -16.52 -6.08 5.75
C ASN A 270 -15.80 -7.29 6.37
N ILE A 271 -15.97 -7.50 7.68
CA ILE A 271 -15.31 -8.60 8.41
C ILE A 271 -15.71 -10.00 7.91
N LYS A 272 -16.91 -10.16 7.34
CA LYS A 272 -17.39 -11.44 6.81
C LYS A 272 -16.64 -11.84 5.53
N THR A 273 -16.32 -10.84 4.70
CA THR A 273 -15.49 -10.99 3.50
C THR A 273 -14.01 -11.11 3.87
N LEU A 274 -13.53 -10.28 4.80
CA LEU A 274 -12.13 -10.22 5.21
C LEU A 274 -11.65 -11.54 5.82
N ILE A 275 -12.38 -12.08 6.80
CA ILE A 275 -11.94 -13.26 7.54
C ILE A 275 -12.37 -14.50 6.76
N ASN A 276 -11.43 -15.13 6.06
CA ASN A 276 -11.70 -16.38 5.36
C ASN A 276 -11.64 -17.56 6.33
N LYS A 277 -10.50 -17.71 7.00
CA LYS A 277 -10.29 -18.70 8.06
C LYS A 277 -9.69 -18.00 9.29
N LEU A 278 -9.98 -18.56 10.46
CA LEU A 278 -9.45 -18.10 11.72
C LEU A 278 -8.65 -19.22 12.35
N TYR A 279 -7.41 -18.91 12.73
CA TYR A 279 -6.52 -19.84 13.41
C TYR A 279 -6.26 -19.35 14.81
N VAL A 280 -6.27 -20.26 15.77
CA VAL A 280 -5.72 -20.04 17.11
C VAL A 280 -4.32 -20.61 17.17
N SER A 281 -3.50 -19.98 17.99
CA SER A 281 -2.16 -20.46 18.28
C SER A 281 -2.14 -21.94 18.65
N PRO A 282 -1.07 -22.67 18.28
CA PRO A 282 -0.95 -24.07 18.62
C PRO A 282 -0.85 -24.34 20.14
N THR A 283 -0.47 -23.35 20.95
CA THR A 283 -0.46 -23.47 22.42
C THR A 283 -1.73 -22.96 23.09
N ALA A 284 -2.78 -22.66 22.31
CA ALA A 284 -4.06 -22.21 22.84
C ALA A 284 -4.77 -23.32 23.63
N GLN A 285 -5.22 -22.95 24.83
CA GLN A 285 -6.01 -23.84 25.70
C GLN A 285 -7.49 -23.85 25.28
N ASP A 286 -8.20 -24.91 25.65
CA ASP A 286 -9.60 -25.15 25.24
C ASP A 286 -10.53 -24.01 25.67
N TRP A 287 -10.37 -23.51 26.90
CA TRP A 287 -11.15 -22.39 27.41
C TRP A 287 -11.03 -21.14 26.54
N PHE A 288 -9.85 -20.88 25.95
CA PHE A 288 -9.63 -19.73 25.08
C PHE A 288 -10.38 -19.88 23.75
N ILE A 289 -10.47 -21.12 23.25
CA ILE A 289 -11.27 -21.41 22.06
C ILE A 289 -12.75 -21.17 22.33
N ASP A 290 -13.24 -21.53 23.51
CA ASP A 290 -14.64 -21.30 23.88
C ASP A 290 -14.93 -19.80 24.02
N VAL A 291 -14.04 -19.03 24.66
CA VAL A 291 -14.12 -17.56 24.68
C VAL A 291 -14.12 -16.96 23.26
N LEU A 292 -13.32 -17.52 22.36
CA LEU A 292 -13.30 -17.08 20.97
C LEU A 292 -14.62 -17.40 20.25
N LYS A 293 -15.22 -18.58 20.46
CA LYS A 293 -16.53 -18.93 19.90
C LYS A 293 -17.60 -17.95 20.38
N ASP A 294 -17.69 -17.72 21.69
CA ASP A 294 -18.64 -16.77 22.28
C ASP A 294 -18.47 -15.36 21.68
N THR A 295 -17.23 -14.95 21.48
CA THR A 295 -16.90 -13.66 20.86
C THR A 295 -17.40 -13.61 19.41
N LEU A 296 -17.16 -14.64 18.62
CA LEU A 296 -17.63 -14.72 17.23
C LEU A 296 -19.17 -14.70 17.14
N GLU A 297 -19.86 -15.38 18.05
CA GLU A 297 -21.32 -15.39 18.13
C GLU A 297 -21.89 -14.01 18.46
N LYS A 298 -21.33 -13.32 19.46
CA LYS A 298 -21.70 -11.94 19.81
C LYS A 298 -21.60 -10.99 18.62
N HIS A 299 -20.57 -11.16 17.79
CA HIS A 299 -20.38 -10.37 16.56
C HIS A 299 -21.08 -10.95 15.32
N LYS A 300 -21.92 -11.98 15.47
CA LYS A 300 -22.69 -12.64 14.39
C LYS A 300 -21.80 -13.10 13.23
N LEU A 301 -20.59 -13.56 13.54
CA LEU A 301 -19.59 -14.01 12.58
C LEU A 301 -19.45 -15.54 12.64
N LYS A 302 -20.16 -16.25 11.77
CA LYS A 302 -20.05 -17.71 11.66
C LYS A 302 -18.82 -18.08 10.85
N LYS A 303 -17.72 -18.43 11.53
CA LYS A 303 -16.46 -18.90 10.92
C LYS A 303 -15.92 -20.11 11.67
N LYS A 304 -15.34 -21.05 10.93
CA LYS A 304 -14.66 -22.19 11.53
C LYS A 304 -13.36 -21.72 12.17
N ILE A 305 -13.15 -22.13 13.42
CA ILE A 305 -11.89 -21.96 14.13
C ILE A 305 -11.01 -23.17 13.82
N HIS A 306 -9.77 -22.90 13.44
CA HIS A 306 -8.74 -23.89 13.19
C HIS A 306 -7.70 -23.81 14.30
N ARG A 307 -7.25 -24.94 14.84
CA ARG A 307 -6.00 -24.95 15.60
C ARG A 307 -4.84 -24.95 14.61
N SER A 308 -3.82 -24.15 14.89
CA SER A 308 -2.58 -24.20 14.14
C SER A 308 -2.01 -25.62 14.15
N SER A 309 -1.53 -26.07 13.00
CA SER A 309 -0.93 -27.40 12.83
C SER A 309 0.60 -27.41 13.03
N ILE A 310 1.20 -26.27 13.38
CA ILE A 310 2.66 -26.12 13.44
C ILE A 310 3.30 -27.01 14.54
N PHE A 311 2.59 -27.29 15.63
CA PHE A 311 3.09 -28.14 16.73
C PHE A 311 2.39 -29.50 16.80
N VAL A 312 1.93 -30.03 15.66
CA VAL A 312 1.47 -31.43 15.62
C VAL A 312 2.65 -32.35 15.90
N GLU A 313 2.44 -33.34 16.76
CA GLU A 313 3.46 -34.33 17.13
C GLU A 313 3.92 -35.11 15.87
N PRO A 314 5.22 -35.12 15.55
CA PRO A 314 5.74 -35.89 14.42
C PRO A 314 5.78 -37.39 14.76
N PHE A 315 5.65 -38.22 13.73
CA PHE A 315 6.03 -39.64 13.83
C PHE A 315 7.53 -39.78 13.49
N HIS A 316 8.25 -40.66 14.21
CA HIS A 316 9.69 -40.87 14.06
C HIS A 316 10.04 -42.29 13.63
#